data_AF-A0A538FMK6-F1
#
_entry.id   AF-A0A538FMK6-F1
#
_cell.length_a   1.000
_cell.length_b   1.000
_cell.length_c   1.000
_cell.angle_alpha   90.00
_cell.angle_beta   90.00
_cell.angle_gamma   90.00
#
_symmetry.space_group_name_H-M   'P 1'
#
loop_
_entity.id
_entity.type
_entity.pdbx_description
1 polymer ?
#
loop_
_entity_poly.entity_id
_entity_poly.type
_entity_poly.pdbx_seq_one_letter_code
_entity_poly.pdbx_strand_id
1 'polypeptide(L)'
;MAHSAKSPATSPASYHGEVWTDGRGYATVRLPAEAGPLEPPLEYELRDLEPPSNARVTAALKDGRFTIATEQPHVKVAWRVSEASGRPSTHRQQEEE
;
A
#
# COMPACT_ATOMS: atom_id res chain seq x y z
N MET A 1 -1.44 32.85 -20.26
CA MET A 1 -0.91 32.29 -19.00
C MET A 1 -2.08 32.15 -18.05
N ALA A 2 -2.54 30.93 -17.78
CA ALA A 2 -3.57 30.65 -16.79
C ALA A 2 -3.29 29.26 -16.22
N HIS A 3 -2.49 29.21 -15.16
CA HIS A 3 -2.32 28.00 -14.37
C HIS A 3 -3.53 27.94 -13.43
N SER A 4 -4.59 27.28 -13.90
CA SER A 4 -5.80 27.04 -13.12
C SER A 4 -5.44 26.45 -11.77
N ALA A 5 -6.11 26.98 -10.74
CA ALA A 5 -5.97 26.66 -9.34
C ALA A 5 -5.81 25.16 -9.09
N LYS A 6 -4.62 24.76 -8.64
CA LYS A 6 -4.43 23.48 -7.97
C LYS A 6 -4.97 23.68 -6.56
N SER A 7 -6.28 23.50 -6.40
CA SER A 7 -6.90 23.36 -5.09
C SER A 7 -6.04 22.40 -4.26
N PRO A 8 -5.64 22.72 -3.03
CA PRO A 8 -5.14 21.70 -2.12
C PRO A 8 -6.38 20.91 -1.72
N ALA A 9 -6.78 19.97 -2.57
CA ALA A 9 -7.67 18.94 -2.13
C ALA A 9 -6.89 18.21 -1.05
N THR A 10 -7.22 18.49 0.21
CA THR A 10 -6.99 17.60 1.35
C THR A 10 -7.78 16.33 1.09
N SER A 11 -7.42 15.62 0.02
CA SER A 11 -7.85 14.27 -0.24
C SER A 11 -7.08 13.39 0.73
N PRO A 12 -7.71 12.33 1.28
CA PRO A 12 -7.00 11.37 2.10
C PRO A 12 -5.77 10.91 1.32
N ALA A 13 -4.62 10.94 1.99
CA ALA A 13 -3.36 10.69 1.34
C ALA A 13 -3.24 9.18 1.03
N SER A 14 -3.57 8.80 -0.20
CA SER A 14 -3.46 7.43 -0.68
C SER A 14 -2.16 7.24 -1.44
N TYR A 15 -1.28 6.38 -0.93
CA TYR A 15 -0.02 6.02 -1.56
C TYR A 15 -0.11 4.64 -2.17
N HIS A 16 0.50 4.44 -3.32
CA HIS A 16 0.59 3.16 -3.97
C HIS A 16 1.94 3.01 -4.65
N GLY A 17 2.34 1.76 -4.85
CA GLY A 17 3.56 1.44 -5.57
C GLY A 17 3.69 -0.05 -5.79
N GLU A 18 4.81 -0.43 -6.37
CA GLU A 18 5.18 -1.82 -6.59
C GLU A 18 6.52 -2.08 -5.91
N VAL A 19 6.69 -3.26 -5.33
CA VAL A 19 7.94 -3.68 -4.72
C VAL A 19 8.21 -5.14 -5.04
N TRP A 20 9.49 -5.47 -5.22
CA TRP A 20 9.94 -6.84 -5.34
C TRP A 20 10.39 -7.35 -3.98
N THR A 21 9.95 -8.55 -3.62
CA THR A 21 10.47 -9.23 -2.44
C THR A 21 11.85 -9.81 -2.71
N ASP A 22 12.67 -9.89 -1.66
CA ASP A 22 14.02 -10.44 -1.70
C ASP A 22 14.01 -11.97 -1.84
N GLY A 23 15.19 -12.58 -1.86
CA GLY A 23 15.35 -14.04 -1.91
C GLY A 23 14.81 -14.78 -0.69
N ARG A 24 14.32 -14.06 0.33
CA ARG A 24 13.66 -14.61 1.53
C ARG A 24 12.15 -14.31 1.54
N GLY A 25 11.61 -13.64 0.52
CA GLY A 25 10.20 -13.23 0.45
C GLY A 25 9.88 -11.97 1.25
N TYR A 26 10.84 -11.11 1.57
CA TYR A 26 10.61 -9.86 2.30
C TYR A 26 10.82 -8.63 1.42
N ALA A 27 9.97 -7.62 1.60
CA ALA A 27 10.11 -6.31 0.97
C ALA A 27 9.90 -5.20 2.01
N THR A 28 10.87 -4.29 2.10
CA THR A 28 10.70 -3.06 2.89
C THR A 28 10.30 -1.93 1.97
N VAL A 29 9.09 -1.42 2.15
CA VAL A 29 8.58 -0.27 1.42
C VAL A 29 8.77 0.98 2.27
N ARG A 30 9.30 2.03 1.65
CA ARG A 30 9.46 3.34 2.29
C ARG A 30 8.64 4.35 1.52
N LEU A 31 7.68 4.97 2.21
CA LEU A 31 6.90 6.05 1.66
C LEU A 31 7.82 7.26 1.38
N PRO A 32 7.51 8.04 0.33
CA PRO A 32 8.27 9.26 0.05
C PRO A 32 8.13 10.25 1.21
N ALA A 33 9.11 11.14 1.40
CA ALA A 33 9.13 12.06 2.54
C ALA A 33 7.95 13.07 2.54
N GLU A 34 7.38 13.30 1.37
CA GLU A 34 6.13 14.06 1.19
C GLU A 34 4.90 13.34 1.76
N ALA A 35 5.03 12.05 2.11
CA ALA A 35 3.90 11.22 2.50
C ALA A 35 3.25 11.60 3.84
N GLY A 36 3.90 12.47 4.60
CA GLY A 36 3.44 12.93 5.91
C GLY A 36 3.27 11.80 6.94
N PRO A 37 3.01 12.15 8.21
CA PRO A 37 2.48 11.20 9.16
C PRO A 37 1.04 10.83 8.75
N LEU A 38 0.83 9.56 8.41
CA LEU A 38 -0.50 8.98 8.18
C LEU A 38 -1.11 8.62 9.54
N GLU A 39 -2.30 9.14 9.85
CA GLU A 39 -2.96 8.84 11.12
C GLU A 39 -3.78 7.53 11.02
N PRO A 40 -3.64 6.59 11.97
CA PRO A 40 -4.46 5.38 11.98
C PRO A 40 -5.93 5.70 12.31
N PRO A 41 -6.91 4.92 11.80
CA PRO A 41 -6.75 3.63 11.12
C PRO A 41 -6.26 3.74 9.67
N LEU A 42 -5.31 2.88 9.30
CA LEU A 42 -4.78 2.76 7.94
C LEU A 42 -5.32 1.50 7.27
N GLU A 43 -5.73 1.64 6.02
CA GLU A 43 -6.12 0.54 5.17
C GLU A 43 -4.92 0.12 4.29
N TYR A 44 -4.62 -1.18 4.29
CA TYR A 44 -3.54 -1.76 3.51
C TYR A 44 -4.14 -2.73 2.49
N GLU A 45 -3.96 -2.42 1.22
CA GLU A 45 -4.36 -3.29 0.11
C GLU A 45 -3.07 -3.81 -0.54
N LEU A 46 -2.89 -5.14 -0.53
CA LEU A 46 -1.77 -5.82 -1.19
C LEU A 46 -2.32 -6.65 -2.34
N ARG A 47 -1.62 -6.60 -3.48
CA ARG A 47 -1.93 -7.40 -4.66
C ARG A 47 -0.65 -7.99 -5.22
N ASP A 48 -0.52 -9.29 -5.11
CA ASP A 48 0.50 -10.08 -5.79
C ASP A 48 0.24 -10.04 -7.31
N LEU A 49 1.31 -9.78 -8.07
CA LEU A 49 1.26 -9.70 -9.53
C LEU A 49 1.79 -10.99 -10.15
N GLU A 50 3.02 -11.37 -9.82
CA GLU A 50 3.61 -12.62 -10.31
C GLU A 50 4.85 -13.02 -9.48
N PRO A 51 5.01 -14.33 -9.16
CA PRO A 51 3.98 -15.37 -9.20
C PRO A 51 2.84 -15.10 -8.20
N PRO A 52 1.64 -15.70 -8.38
CA PRO A 52 0.57 -15.57 -7.41
C PRO A 52 1.02 -16.14 -6.06
N SER A 53 0.96 -15.33 -5.01
CA SER A 53 1.51 -15.63 -3.69
C SER A 53 0.78 -14.83 -2.61
N ASN A 54 0.74 -15.38 -1.40
CA ASN A 54 0.11 -14.69 -0.28
C ASN A 54 1.03 -13.57 0.26
N ALA A 55 0.73 -12.33 -0.13
CA ALA A 55 1.41 -11.14 0.38
C ALA A 55 0.70 -10.63 1.64
N ARG A 56 1.46 -10.46 2.73
CA ARG A 56 0.97 -9.93 4.00
C ARG A 56 1.88 -8.85 4.55
N VAL A 57 1.29 -7.83 5.17
CA VAL A 57 2.05 -6.85 5.95
C VAL A 57 2.52 -7.51 7.25
N THR A 58 3.83 -7.60 7.45
CA THR A 58 4.43 -8.16 8.68
C THR A 58 4.87 -7.08 9.65
N ALA A 59 5.16 -5.87 9.15
CA ALA A 59 5.35 -4.68 9.96
C ALA A 59 4.49 -3.57 9.39
N ALA A 60 3.57 -3.05 10.21
CA ALA A 60 2.72 -1.91 9.85
C ALA A 60 3.55 -0.65 9.57
N LEU A 61 2.93 0.32 8.89
CA LEU A 61 3.56 1.59 8.60
C LEU A 61 3.95 2.31 9.89
N LYS A 62 5.26 2.46 10.09
CA LYS A 62 5.86 3.19 11.20
C LYS A 62 7.03 4.00 10.67
N ASP A 63 7.11 5.28 11.03
CA ASP A 63 8.15 6.20 10.53
C ASP A 63 8.22 6.25 8.98
N GLY A 64 7.06 6.14 8.31
CA GLY A 64 6.97 6.14 6.85
C GLY A 64 7.52 4.89 6.16
N ARG A 65 7.72 3.78 6.89
CA ARG A 65 8.14 2.50 6.30
C ARG A 65 7.28 1.35 6.82
N PHE A 66 7.08 0.35 5.98
CA PHE A 66 6.39 -0.88 6.33
C PHE A 66 7.07 -2.07 5.66
N THR A 67 6.82 -3.26 6.20
CA THR A 67 7.41 -4.49 5.68
C THR A 67 6.32 -5.43 5.20
N ILE A 68 6.44 -5.85 3.96
CA ILE A 68 5.64 -6.89 3.35
C ILE A 68 6.44 -8.19 3.39
N ALA A 69 5.77 -9.30 3.66
CA ALA A 69 6.31 -10.63 3.44
C ALA A 69 5.40 -11.40 2.49
N THR A 70 6.01 -12.24 1.66
CA THR A 70 5.37 -13.18 0.75
C THR A 70 5.81 -14.59 1.10
N GLU A 71 4.97 -15.58 0.78
CA GLU A 71 5.33 -17.00 0.96
C GLU A 71 6.40 -17.47 -0.03
N GLN A 72 6.47 -16.83 -1.19
CA GLN A 72 7.49 -17.10 -2.21
C GLN A 72 8.53 -15.98 -2.27
N PRO A 73 9.81 -16.29 -2.57
CA PRO A 73 10.82 -15.28 -2.85
C PRO A 73 10.63 -14.67 -4.24
N HIS A 74 11.20 -13.47 -4.46
CA HIS A 74 11.17 -12.79 -5.77
C HIS A 74 9.76 -12.56 -6.34
N VAL A 75 8.81 -12.21 -5.49
CA VAL A 75 7.43 -11.89 -5.88
C VAL A 75 7.29 -10.40 -6.09
N LYS A 76 6.63 -10.01 -7.19
CA LYS A 76 6.23 -8.62 -7.38
C LYS A 76 4.90 -8.35 -6.67
N VAL A 77 4.91 -7.43 -5.72
CA VAL A 77 3.74 -7.04 -4.95
C VAL A 77 3.41 -5.58 -5.21
N ALA A 78 2.22 -5.32 -5.73
CA ALA A 78 1.62 -4.00 -5.73
C ALA A 78 1.01 -3.74 -4.34
N TRP A 79 1.28 -2.58 -3.78
CA TRP A 79 0.80 -2.17 -2.47
C TRP A 79 0.09 -0.83 -2.59
N ARG A 80 -0.94 -0.66 -1.77
CA ARG A 80 -1.63 0.61 -1.55
C ARG A 80 -1.88 0.79 -0.06
N VAL A 81 -1.57 1.98 0.44
CA VAL A 81 -1.88 2.42 1.79
C VAL A 81 -2.68 3.70 1.71
N SER A 82 -3.78 3.75 2.43
CA SER A 82 -4.64 4.93 2.50
C SER A 82 -5.17 5.11 3.91
N GLU A 83 -5.44 6.36 4.29
CA GLU A 83 -6.17 6.65 5.52
C GLU A 83 -7.58 6.08 5.40
N ALA A 84 -7.99 5.28 6.36
CA ALA A 84 -9.34 4.72 6.37
C ALA A 84 -10.33 5.85 6.69
N SER A 85 -10.83 6.48 5.63
CA SER A 85 -11.77 7.61 5.70
C SER A 85 -13.17 7.13 6.09
N GLY A 86 -13.33 6.53 7.28
CA GLY A 86 -14.61 6.26 7.95
C GLY A 86 -15.73 5.55 7.15
N ARG A 87 -15.46 5.10 5.92
CA ARG A 87 -16.39 4.44 5.03
C ARG A 87 -15.87 3.03 4.84
N PRO A 88 -16.68 2.01 5.12
CA PRO A 88 -16.27 0.64 4.92
C PRO A 88 -16.05 0.41 3.41
N SER A 89 -14.78 0.38 3.00
CA SER A 89 -14.35 -0.24 1.76
C SER A 89 -14.83 -1.67 1.82
N THR A 90 -15.92 -1.96 1.12
CA THR A 90 -16.46 -3.31 1.03
C THR A 90 -15.40 -4.13 0.32
N HIS A 91 -14.71 -4.97 1.08
CA HIS A 91 -13.78 -5.97 0.57
C HIS A 91 -14.56 -6.96 -0.28
N ARG A 92 -14.86 -6.60 -1.54
CA ARG A 92 -15.31 -7.53 -2.57
C ARG A 92 -14.07 -8.22 -3.13
N GLN A 93 -13.40 -9.01 -2.29
CA GLN A 93 -12.52 -10.04 -2.78
C GLN A 93 -13.35 -11.30 -2.99
N GLN A 94 -13.63 -11.57 -4.27
CA GLN A 94 -13.59 -12.90 -4.87
C GLN A 94 -14.28 -14.02 -4.05
N GLU A 95 -15.60 -14.08 -4.16
CA GLU A 95 -16.30 -15.37 -4.13
C GLU A 95 -16.78 -15.58 -5.58
N GLU A 96 -15.86 -16.07 -6.39
CA GLU A 96 -16.20 -16.77 -7.63
C GLU A 96 -16.19 -18.25 -7.25
N GLU A 97 -17.37 -18.79 -6.93
CA GLU A 97 -17.76 -20.18 -7.25
C GLU A 97 -19.29 -20.32 -7.27
#